data_AF-A0A536KRQ1-F1
#
_entry.id   AF-A0A536KRQ1-F1
#
_cell.length_a   1.000
_cell.length_b   1.000
_cell.length_c   1.000
_cell.angle_alpha   90.00
_cell.angle_beta   90.00
_cell.angle_gamma   90.00
#
_symmetry.space_group_name_H-M   'P 1'
#
loop_
_entity.id
_entity.type
_entity.pdbx_description
1 polymer ?
#
loop_
_entity_poly.entity_id
_entity_poly.type
_entity_poly.pdbx_seq_one_letter_code
_entity_poly.pdbx_strand_id
1 'polypeptide(L)'
;MIERLAGSASTEFGVPGAVAKRDTTRLTADEGKRLAVLLQAAWAVYDDVVVASPAELRKGPRGGGRDRDKMADHVRDAEGAYVRKLGLRLAPPDRHDRRALAEFRAAIAQAIQRPSNGAALVEKGWPQRYAARRIAWHALDHAWEMQDRSDRSKD
;
A
#
# COMPACT_ATOMS: atom_id res chain seq x y z
N MET A 1 -21.39 -9.01 10.94
CA MET A 1 -22.07 -7.80 10.41
C MET A 1 -21.31 -7.36 9.16
N ILE A 2 -22.00 -7.04 8.07
CA ILE A 2 -21.40 -6.59 6.81
C ILE A 2 -21.74 -5.11 6.64
N GLU A 3 -20.72 -4.28 6.43
CA GLU A 3 -20.86 -2.84 6.15
C GLU A 3 -20.93 -2.59 4.63
N ARG A 4 -21.71 -1.60 4.21
CA ARG A 4 -21.78 -1.12 2.82
C ARG A 4 -21.46 0.37 2.80
N LEU A 5 -20.57 0.79 1.92
CA LEU A 5 -20.13 2.18 1.74
C LEU A 5 -20.44 2.61 0.30
N ALA A 6 -20.68 3.90 0.09
CA ALA A 6 -20.80 4.45 -1.25
C ALA A 6 -19.46 4.32 -1.98
N GLY A 7 -19.51 3.83 -3.22
CA GLY A 7 -18.34 3.78 -4.09
C GLY A 7 -17.92 5.15 -4.59
N SER A 8 -16.72 5.22 -5.16
CA SER A 8 -16.23 6.36 -5.93
C SER A 8 -15.70 5.86 -7.28
N ALA A 9 -15.21 6.77 -8.13
CA ALA A 9 -14.54 6.37 -9.38
C ALA A 9 -13.36 5.40 -9.14
N SER A 10 -12.72 5.45 -7.96
CA SER A 10 -11.65 4.51 -7.64
C SER A 10 -12.15 3.10 -7.29
N THR A 11 -13.43 2.94 -6.93
CA THR A 11 -14.03 1.65 -6.63
C THR A 11 -14.10 0.74 -7.86
N GLU A 12 -14.24 1.31 -9.06
CA GLU A 12 -14.19 0.55 -10.33
C GLU A 12 -12.83 -0.15 -10.53
N PHE A 13 -11.78 0.37 -9.89
CA PHE A 13 -10.42 -0.21 -9.87
C PHE A 13 -10.16 -1.05 -8.61
N GLY A 14 -11.19 -1.42 -7.86
CA GLY A 14 -11.05 -2.22 -6.63
C GLY A 14 -10.48 -1.49 -5.42
N VAL A 15 -10.23 -0.18 -5.52
CA VAL A 15 -9.61 0.61 -4.44
C VAL A 15 -10.55 0.68 -3.23
N PRO A 16 -10.13 0.23 -2.02
CA PRO A 16 -10.89 0.38 -0.79
C PRO A 16 -10.74 1.80 -0.21
N GLY A 17 -11.18 2.81 -0.97
CA GLY A 17 -10.86 4.22 -0.73
C GLY A 17 -11.65 4.91 0.39
N ALA A 18 -12.82 4.39 0.77
CA ALA A 18 -13.61 4.94 1.87
C ALA A 18 -13.10 4.41 3.22
N VAL A 19 -13.13 5.25 4.26
CA VAL A 19 -12.87 4.83 5.65
C VAL A 19 -14.11 4.11 6.18
N ALA A 20 -13.95 2.86 6.61
CA ALA A 20 -15.02 2.02 7.15
C ALA A 20 -15.21 2.25 8.65
N LYS A 21 -16.37 1.89 9.22
CA LYS A 21 -16.60 1.98 10.66
C LYS A 21 -15.57 1.20 11.48
N ARG A 22 -15.11 0.04 10.98
CA ARG A 22 -14.06 -0.73 11.67
C ARG A 22 -12.73 0.03 11.73
N ASP A 23 -12.43 0.87 10.74
CA ASP A 23 -11.16 1.58 10.67
C ASP A 23 -11.00 2.61 11.79
N THR A 24 -12.10 3.14 12.32
CA THR A 24 -12.14 4.17 13.37
C THR A 24 -12.32 3.63 14.78
N THR A 25 -12.25 2.31 14.94
CA THR A 25 -12.33 1.67 16.27
C THR A 25 -10.97 1.63 16.95
N ARG A 26 -10.98 1.58 18.29
CA ARG A 26 -9.79 1.43 19.11
C ARG A 26 -8.85 0.34 18.57
N LEU A 27 -7.55 0.63 18.61
CA LEU A 27 -6.48 -0.27 18.23
C LEU A 27 -5.63 -0.55 19.48
N THR A 28 -5.61 -1.81 19.92
CA THR A 28 -4.73 -2.25 21.01
C THR A 28 -3.29 -2.40 20.52
N ALA A 29 -2.34 -2.53 21.46
CA ALA A 29 -0.93 -2.75 21.11
C ALA A 29 -0.73 -4.00 20.25
N ASP A 30 -1.38 -5.11 20.60
CA ASP A 30 -1.19 -6.39 19.89
C ASP A 30 -1.86 -6.39 18.52
N GLU A 31 -3.04 -5.76 18.40
CA GLU A 31 -3.64 -5.54 17.08
C GLU A 31 -2.76 -4.62 16.21
N GLY A 32 -2.19 -3.57 16.79
CA GLY A 32 -1.27 -2.67 16.08
C GLY A 32 -0.04 -3.40 15.56
N LYS A 33 0.61 -4.20 16.41
CA LYS A 33 1.73 -5.07 16.01
C LYS A 33 1.32 -6.01 14.88
N ARG A 34 0.16 -6.64 14.98
CA ARG A 34 -0.36 -7.54 13.93
C ARG A 34 -0.55 -6.81 12.60
N LEU A 35 -1.10 -5.59 12.61
CA LEU A 35 -1.25 -4.79 11.38
C LEU A 35 0.10 -4.42 10.77
N ALA A 36 1.09 -4.05 11.59
CA ALA A 36 2.43 -3.74 11.13
C ALA A 36 3.11 -4.97 10.48
N VAL A 37 2.98 -6.15 11.10
CA VAL A 37 3.51 -7.42 10.54
C VAL A 37 2.84 -7.76 9.21
N LEU A 38 1.51 -7.62 9.10
CA LEU A 38 0.80 -7.87 7.85
C LEU A 38 1.22 -6.90 6.74
N LEU A 39 1.44 -5.62 7.08
CA LEU A 39 1.94 -4.64 6.13
C LEU A 39 3.37 -4.96 5.67
N GLN A 40 4.24 -5.36 6.59
CA GLN A 40 5.60 -5.82 6.26
C GLN A 40 5.59 -7.04 5.35
N ALA A 41 4.70 -8.01 5.60
CA ALA A 41 4.54 -9.17 4.73
C ALA A 41 4.04 -8.79 3.33
N ALA A 42 3.11 -7.83 3.23
CA ALA A 42 2.65 -7.31 1.95
C ALA A 42 3.78 -6.66 1.14
N TRP A 43 4.67 -5.89 1.79
CA TRP A 43 5.85 -5.34 1.14
C TRP A 43 6.85 -6.40 0.71
N ALA A 44 7.08 -7.44 1.52
CA ALA A 44 7.97 -8.54 1.14
C ALA A 44 7.47 -9.24 -0.14
N VAL A 45 6.17 -9.57 -0.21
CA VAL A 45 5.56 -10.15 -1.41
C VAL A 45 5.71 -9.20 -2.61
N TYR A 46 5.44 -7.92 -2.41
CA TYR A 46 5.60 -6.92 -3.47
C TYR A 46 7.04 -6.83 -3.98
N ASP A 47 8.03 -6.79 -3.09
CA ASP A 47 9.44 -6.70 -3.47
C ASP A 47 9.89 -7.95 -4.25
N ASP A 48 9.50 -9.14 -3.80
CA ASP A 48 9.79 -10.40 -4.48
C ASP A 48 9.21 -10.41 -5.90
N VAL A 49 7.99 -9.91 -6.06
CA VAL A 49 7.34 -9.79 -7.37
C VAL A 49 8.03 -8.75 -8.26
N VAL A 50 8.41 -7.60 -7.72
CA VAL A 50 9.18 -6.59 -8.49
C VAL A 50 10.48 -7.20 -8.99
N VAL A 51 11.19 -7.99 -8.16
CA VAL A 51 12.43 -8.66 -8.58
C VAL A 51 12.18 -9.71 -9.66
N ALA A 52 11.11 -10.50 -9.53
CA ALA A 52 10.79 -11.57 -10.48
C ALA A 52 10.23 -11.07 -11.83
N SER A 53 9.64 -9.87 -11.85
CA SER A 53 8.97 -9.34 -13.05
C SER A 53 9.99 -8.83 -14.09
N PRO A 54 9.75 -9.05 -15.40
CA PRO A 54 10.54 -8.46 -16.46
C PRO A 54 10.37 -6.94 -16.50
N ALA A 55 11.33 -6.24 -17.08
CA ALA A 55 11.28 -4.78 -17.17
C ALA A 55 10.06 -4.32 -17.98
N GLU A 56 9.78 -4.98 -19.11
CA GLU A 56 8.62 -4.73 -19.96
C GLU A 56 7.50 -5.71 -19.65
N LEU A 57 6.28 -5.18 -19.48
CA LEU A 57 5.10 -5.96 -19.14
C LEU A 57 4.10 -5.93 -20.29
N ARG A 58 3.37 -7.04 -20.50
CA ARG A 58 2.31 -7.14 -21.51
C ARG A 58 1.34 -5.96 -21.41
N LYS A 59 1.04 -5.31 -22.53
CA LYS A 59 0.15 -4.13 -22.57
C LYS A 59 -1.31 -4.56 -22.64
N GLY A 60 -2.21 -3.68 -22.20
CA GLY A 60 -3.64 -3.87 -22.36
C GLY A 60 -4.11 -3.72 -23.82
N PRO A 61 -5.39 -4.02 -24.13
CA PRO A 61 -5.92 -4.05 -25.50
C PRO A 61 -5.75 -2.76 -26.31
N ARG A 62 -5.58 -1.62 -25.63
CA ARG A 62 -5.37 -0.30 -26.25
C ARG A 62 -3.92 0.20 -26.10
N GLY A 63 -2.97 -0.70 -25.84
CA GLY A 63 -1.55 -0.37 -25.65
C GLY A 63 -1.19 0.27 -24.31
N GLY A 64 -2.17 0.50 -23.42
CA GLY A 64 -1.96 1.09 -22.10
C GLY A 64 -1.30 0.13 -21.10
N GLY A 65 -0.77 0.70 -20.01
CA GLY A 65 -0.18 -0.03 -18.89
C GLY A 65 1.26 0.40 -18.60
N ARG A 66 1.56 0.64 -17.31
CA ARG A 66 2.93 0.93 -16.87
C ARG A 66 3.79 -0.32 -16.97
N ASP A 67 5.08 -0.11 -17.22
CA ASP A 67 6.11 -1.15 -17.07
C ASP A 67 6.57 -1.22 -15.62
N ARG A 68 7.24 -2.33 -15.27
CA ARG A 68 7.59 -2.70 -13.91
C ARG A 68 8.20 -1.54 -13.12
N ASP A 69 9.21 -0.87 -13.68
CA ASP A 69 9.91 0.22 -12.99
C ASP A 69 9.01 1.44 -12.77
N LYS A 70 8.13 1.76 -13.73
CA LYS A 70 7.16 2.87 -13.60
C LYS A 70 6.07 2.54 -12.57
N MET A 71 5.69 1.28 -12.43
CA MET A 71 4.80 0.84 -11.35
C MET A 71 5.50 0.91 -10.00
N ALA A 72 6.78 0.51 -9.95
CA ALA A 72 7.55 0.57 -8.74
C ALA A 72 7.75 1.99 -8.21
N ASP A 73 8.06 2.93 -9.12
CA ASP A 73 8.11 4.35 -8.82
C ASP A 73 6.74 4.87 -8.38
N HIS A 74 5.64 4.43 -9.01
CA HIS A 74 4.28 4.82 -8.62
C HIS A 74 3.91 4.40 -7.18
N VAL A 75 4.23 3.16 -6.80
CA VAL A 75 3.98 2.67 -5.43
C VAL A 75 4.79 3.48 -4.42
N ARG A 76 6.09 3.67 -4.68
CA ARG A 76 6.98 4.48 -3.85
C ARG A 76 6.44 5.91 -3.67
N ASP A 77 6.06 6.57 -4.76
CA ASP A 77 5.59 7.96 -4.73
C ASP A 77 4.26 8.08 -3.99
N ALA A 78 3.36 7.10 -4.15
CA ALA A 78 2.11 7.05 -3.40
C ALA A 78 2.36 6.90 -1.89
N GLU A 79 3.28 6.02 -1.48
CA GLU A 79 3.67 5.89 -0.08
C GLU A 79 4.28 7.18 0.47
N GLY A 80 5.06 7.91 -0.34
CA GLY A 80 5.54 9.26 -0.04
C GLY A 80 4.41 10.27 0.23
N ALA A 81 3.25 10.13 -0.41
CA ALA A 81 2.06 10.91 -0.08
C ALA A 81 1.35 10.37 1.18
N TYR A 82 1.29 9.05 1.36
CA TYR A 82 0.58 8.40 2.48
C TYR A 82 1.25 8.63 3.83
N VAL A 83 2.59 8.73 3.89
CA VAL A 83 3.30 9.06 5.14
C VAL A 83 2.82 10.36 5.76
N ARG A 84 2.41 11.34 4.96
CA ARG A 84 1.85 12.62 5.45
C ARG A 84 0.52 12.42 6.16
N LYS A 85 -0.29 11.45 5.72
CA LYS A 85 -1.56 11.07 6.36
C LYS A 85 -1.37 10.39 7.72
N LEU A 86 -0.17 9.85 7.97
CA LEU A 86 0.27 9.32 9.26
C LEU A 86 1.00 10.36 10.12
N GLY A 87 1.10 11.61 9.67
CA GLY A 87 1.82 12.67 10.38
C GLY A 87 3.35 12.61 10.27
N LEU A 88 3.88 11.71 9.45
CA LEU A 88 5.32 11.60 9.21
C LEU A 88 5.76 12.62 8.15
N ARG A 89 6.94 13.21 8.31
CA ARG A 89 7.55 14.15 7.35
C ARG A 89 8.75 13.50 6.67
N LEU A 90 8.49 12.42 5.94
CA LEU A 90 9.50 11.68 5.20
C LEU A 90 9.41 12.01 3.71
N ALA A 91 10.55 11.95 3.03
CA ALA A 91 10.61 11.89 1.58
C ALA A 91 10.71 10.41 1.16
N PRO A 92 10.05 9.99 0.07
CA PRO A 92 10.24 8.65 -0.46
C PRO A 92 11.72 8.49 -0.90
N PRO A 93 12.44 7.46 -0.41
CA PRO A 93 13.85 7.25 -0.77
C PRO A 93 14.00 6.70 -2.20
N ASP A 94 15.21 6.70 -2.74
CA ASP A 94 15.50 5.94 -3.96
C ASP A 94 15.11 4.46 -3.74
N ARG A 95 14.40 3.87 -4.70
CA ARG A 95 13.95 2.46 -4.62
C ARG A 95 15.13 1.48 -4.65
N HIS A 96 16.27 1.91 -5.18
CA HIS A 96 17.50 1.09 -5.22
C HIS A 96 18.34 1.22 -3.95
N ASP A 97 18.07 2.23 -3.11
CA ASP A 97 18.67 2.33 -1.78
C ASP A 97 17.87 1.48 -0.79
N ARG A 98 18.27 0.20 -0.71
CA ARG A 98 17.62 -0.80 0.16
C ARG A 98 17.57 -0.37 1.62
N ARG A 99 18.61 0.32 2.10
CA ARG A 99 18.68 0.75 3.50
C ARG A 99 17.68 1.87 3.75
N ALA A 100 17.70 2.90 2.91
CA ALA A 100 16.77 4.03 3.06
C ALA A 100 15.31 3.56 2.89
N LEU A 101 15.04 2.63 1.97
CA LEU A 101 13.71 2.03 1.80
C LEU A 101 13.26 1.24 3.04
N ALA A 102 14.16 0.46 3.64
CA ALA A 102 13.86 -0.27 4.88
C ALA A 102 13.57 0.67 6.05
N GLU A 103 14.36 1.74 6.21
CA GLU A 103 14.15 2.77 7.25
C GLU A 103 12.82 3.51 7.04
N PHE A 104 12.48 3.86 5.80
CA PHE A 104 11.20 4.50 5.43
C PHE A 104 9.99 3.63 5.78
N ARG A 105 10.01 2.35 5.37
CA ARG A 105 8.95 1.39 5.67
C ARG A 105 8.86 1.06 7.17
N ALA A 106 10.00 1.01 7.86
CA ALA A 106 10.04 0.83 9.31
C ALA A 106 9.35 2.00 10.04
N ALA A 107 9.55 3.25 9.60
CA ALA A 107 8.88 4.40 10.19
C ALA A 107 7.35 4.34 9.99
N ILE A 108 6.86 3.90 8.82
CA ILE A 108 5.44 3.66 8.57
C ILE A 108 4.89 2.57 9.50
N ALA A 109 5.56 1.42 9.57
CA ALA A 109 5.15 0.32 10.44
C ALA A 109 5.13 0.74 11.92
N GLN A 110 6.11 1.54 12.35
CA GLN A 110 6.16 2.11 13.70
C GLN A 110 5.02 3.07 14.00
N ALA A 111 4.55 3.86 13.03
CA ALA A 111 3.39 4.72 13.21
C ALA A 111 2.09 3.89 13.33
N ILE A 112 1.98 2.81 12.54
CA ILE A 112 0.81 1.92 12.54
C ILE A 112 0.71 1.07 13.80
N GLN A 113 1.82 0.58 14.35
CA GLN A 113 1.78 -0.35 15.48
C GLN A 113 1.34 0.28 16.82
N ARG A 114 1.36 1.61 16.91
CA ARG A 114 1.06 2.31 18.17
C ARG A 114 -0.43 2.11 18.54
N PRO A 115 -0.73 1.87 19.84
CA PRO A 115 -2.10 1.90 20.31
C PRO A 115 -2.80 3.21 19.95
N SER A 116 -4.10 3.14 19.67
CA SER A 116 -4.90 4.28 19.23
C SER A 116 -6.34 4.18 19.71
N ASN A 117 -6.99 5.31 19.87
CA ASN A 117 -8.44 5.36 20.08
C ASN A 117 -9.23 5.18 18.76
N GLY A 118 -8.54 5.09 17.61
CA GLY A 118 -9.14 4.93 16.28
C GLY A 118 -9.31 6.25 15.52
N ALA A 119 -8.98 7.39 16.13
CA ALA A 119 -8.93 8.67 15.44
C ALA A 119 -7.72 8.74 14.48
N ALA A 120 -7.79 9.67 13.52
CA ALA A 120 -6.64 9.99 12.69
C ALA A 120 -5.50 10.58 13.53
N LEU A 121 -4.25 10.26 13.16
CA LEU A 121 -3.05 10.72 13.87
C LEU A 121 -2.79 12.23 13.74
N VAL A 122 -3.30 12.83 12.67
CA VAL A 122 -3.20 14.26 12.38
C VAL A 122 -4.51 14.76 11.77
N GLU A 123 -4.74 16.07 11.78
CA GLU A 123 -5.87 16.69 11.08
C GLU A 123 -5.87 16.28 9.60
N LYS A 124 -7.03 15.83 9.08
CA LYS A 124 -7.19 15.31 7.70
C LYS A 124 -6.28 14.11 7.37
N GLY A 125 -5.73 13.46 8.40
CA GLY A 125 -4.95 12.24 8.33
C GLY A 125 -5.81 10.99 8.24
N TRP A 126 -5.20 9.84 8.43
CA TRP A 126 -5.86 8.53 8.37
C TRP A 126 -5.85 7.82 9.72
N PRO A 127 -6.93 7.09 10.07
CA PRO A 127 -6.87 6.06 11.11
C PRO A 127 -5.84 4.99 10.75
N GLN A 128 -5.13 4.43 11.75
CA GLN A 128 -4.07 3.45 11.49
C GLN A 128 -4.57 2.19 10.77
N ARG A 129 -5.79 1.72 11.10
CA ARG A 129 -6.40 0.55 10.45
C ARG A 129 -6.63 0.80 8.95
N TYR A 130 -7.17 1.97 8.61
CA TYR A 130 -7.34 2.40 7.23
C TYR A 130 -6.00 2.47 6.50
N ALA A 131 -5.00 3.12 7.10
CA ALA A 131 -3.69 3.27 6.50
C ALA A 131 -3.04 1.92 6.22
N ALA A 132 -3.03 1.01 7.20
CA ALA A 132 -2.44 -0.33 7.05
C ALA A 132 -3.05 -1.08 5.86
N ARG A 133 -4.39 -1.18 5.79
CA ARG A 133 -5.03 -1.90 4.69
C ARG A 133 -4.91 -1.17 3.34
N ARG A 134 -4.90 0.17 3.32
CA ARG A 134 -4.84 0.95 2.07
C ARG A 134 -3.47 0.86 1.43
N ILE A 135 -2.41 0.85 2.23
CA ILE A 135 -1.02 0.67 1.78
C ILE A 135 -0.80 -0.78 1.37
N ALA A 136 -1.17 -1.75 2.22
CA ALA A 136 -1.02 -3.17 1.90
C ALA A 136 -1.76 -3.56 0.62
N TRP A 137 -3.03 -3.11 0.46
CA TRP A 137 -3.79 -3.31 -0.76
C TRP A 137 -3.08 -2.71 -1.97
N HIS A 138 -2.55 -1.48 -1.85
CA HIS A 138 -1.89 -0.82 -2.99
C HIS A 138 -0.64 -1.54 -3.44
N ALA A 139 0.21 -1.97 -2.51
CA ALA A 139 1.40 -2.74 -2.83
C ALA A 139 1.03 -4.08 -3.49
N LEU A 140 0.09 -4.83 -2.91
CA LEU A 140 -0.32 -6.13 -3.43
C LEU A 140 -1.06 -6.03 -4.77
N ASP A 141 -1.89 -5.01 -4.96
CA ASP A 141 -2.57 -4.75 -6.24
C ASP A 141 -1.56 -4.55 -7.37
N HIS A 142 -0.51 -3.74 -7.16
CA HIS A 142 0.57 -3.59 -8.15
C HIS A 142 1.43 -4.84 -8.28
N ALA A 143 1.66 -5.61 -7.21
CA ALA A 143 2.35 -6.89 -7.30
C ALA A 143 1.58 -7.84 -8.23
N TRP A 144 0.29 -8.03 -8.00
CA TRP A 144 -0.53 -8.92 -8.81
C TRP A 144 -0.70 -8.40 -10.24
N GLU A 145 -0.82 -7.08 -10.45
CA GLU A 145 -0.79 -6.51 -11.81
C GLU A 145 0.52 -6.85 -12.54
N MET A 146 1.67 -6.79 -11.86
CA MET A 146 2.95 -7.19 -12.46
C MET A 146 2.97 -8.68 -12.79
N GLN A 147 2.53 -9.57 -11.88
CA GLN A 147 2.52 -11.01 -12.13
C GLN A 147 1.62 -11.38 -13.32
N ASP A 148 0.37 -10.88 -13.34
CA ASP A 148 -0.61 -11.16 -14.40
C ASP A 148 -0.15 -10.70 -15.79
N ARG A 149 0.71 -9.68 -15.83
CA ARG A 149 1.26 -9.11 -17.06
C ARG A 149 2.64 -9.65 -17.40
N SER A 150 3.25 -10.43 -16.51
CA SER A 150 4.49 -11.18 -16.74
C SER A 150 4.23 -12.57 -17.29
N ASP A 151 3.09 -13.18 -16.93
CA ASP A 151 2.69 -14.49 -17.40
C ASP A 151 2.42 -14.49 -18.92
N ARG A 152 3.19 -15.33 -19.63
CA ARG A 152 3.11 -15.56 -21.08
C ARG A 152 2.11 -16.66 -21.47
N SER A 153 1.39 -17.25 -20.51
CA SER A 153 0.51 -18.41 -20.75
C SER A 153 -0.80 -18.09 -21.49
N LYS A 154 -0.96 -16.87 -22.00
CA LYS A 154 -2.14 -16.42 -22.78
C LYS A 154 -1.73 -15.85 -24.15
N ASP A 155 -0.70 -16.42 -24.76
CA ASP A 155 -0.41 -16.29 -26.20
C ASP A 155 -0.83 -17.59 -26.92
#